data_AF-W2TQ36-F1
#
_entry.id   AF-W2TQ36-F1
#
_cell.length_a   1.000
_cell.length_b   1.000
_cell.length_c   1.000
_cell.angle_alpha   90.00
_cell.angle_beta   90.00
_cell.angle_gamma   90.00
#
_symmetry.space_group_name_H-M   'P 1'
#
loop_
_entity.id
_entity.type
_entity.pdbx_description
1 polymer ?
#
loop_
_entity_poly.entity_id
_entity_poly.type
_entity_poly.pdbx_seq_one_letter_code
_entity_poly.pdbx_strand_id
1 'polypeptide(L)'
;MESETTSPKLSAASKTAKRIVEYHDRGNYNFTKTTVGPASTDANTSHPKYLKTGTSVETLKRNIRCLFVGDLFSFGKDAYRYDREKVFIKEVGADLYRKTENSTVGITTYGFVPVQPLNLIPALNGMKQDNEDFAKHVKLQTRLRDAETASTTREAINEINDFKHVRGRANCLIFFSAQNNTKDLPPLKPPKDWKRIVAVGFDDTNLTNVVEPPRGVAVSVPYWFKKENVEEVVEAVLEAF
;
A
#
# COMPACT_ATOMS: atom_id res chain seq x y z
N MET A 1 -7.85 54.33 -40.99
CA MET A 1 -8.46 53.46 -39.98
C MET A 1 -9.29 52.44 -40.73
N GLU A 2 -8.89 51.17 -40.58
CA GLU A 2 -9.25 49.95 -41.33
C GLU A 2 -10.76 49.65 -41.29
N SER A 3 -11.44 49.49 -42.44
CA SER A 3 -11.76 48.27 -43.22
C SER A 3 -12.59 47.19 -42.49
N GLU A 4 -13.87 47.07 -42.88
CA GLU A 4 -14.69 45.86 -42.71
C GLU A 4 -14.16 44.72 -43.57
N THR A 5 -14.16 43.49 -43.06
CA THR A 5 -14.38 42.30 -43.89
C THR A 5 -14.90 41.11 -43.08
N THR A 6 -15.85 40.45 -43.72
CA THR A 6 -16.65 39.25 -43.44
C THR A 6 -15.92 37.99 -42.97
N SER A 7 -16.61 37.20 -42.15
CA SER A 7 -16.32 35.79 -41.87
C SER A 7 -16.45 34.89 -43.10
N PRO A 8 -15.73 33.75 -43.11
CA PRO A 8 -16.27 32.50 -43.62
C PRO A 8 -16.30 31.40 -42.53
N LYS A 9 -17.45 30.72 -42.41
CA LYS A 9 -17.56 29.35 -41.88
C LYS A 9 -17.01 28.39 -42.93
N LEU A 10 -16.17 27.44 -42.56
CA LEU A 10 -16.38 25.99 -42.77
C LEU A 10 -15.20 25.14 -42.26
N SER A 11 -15.55 24.16 -41.41
CA SER A 11 -15.08 22.76 -41.41
C SER A 11 -13.58 22.45 -41.32
N ALA A 12 -13.17 21.93 -40.15
CA ALA A 12 -12.58 20.58 -40.08
C ALA A 12 -12.72 20.02 -38.65
N ALA A 13 -13.55 18.99 -38.50
CA ALA A 13 -13.60 18.16 -37.31
C ALA A 13 -12.30 17.35 -37.23
N SER A 14 -11.40 17.68 -36.30
CA SER A 14 -10.30 16.78 -35.96
C SER A 14 -10.75 15.83 -34.84
N LYS A 15 -11.30 14.69 -35.25
CA LYS A 15 -11.46 13.52 -34.39
C LYS A 15 -10.07 12.92 -34.14
N THR A 16 -9.36 13.41 -33.12
CA THR A 16 -8.23 12.64 -32.58
C THR A 16 -8.80 11.56 -31.67
N ALA A 17 -8.95 10.36 -32.25
CA ALA A 17 -9.28 9.15 -31.55
C ALA A 17 -8.30 8.94 -30.38
N LYS A 18 -8.79 9.05 -29.15
CA LYS A 18 -8.05 8.56 -27.97
C LYS A 18 -7.92 7.05 -28.12
N ARG A 19 -6.72 6.60 -28.43
CA ARG A 19 -6.33 5.20 -28.41
C ARG A 19 -6.44 4.73 -26.96
N ILE A 20 -7.53 4.04 -26.64
CA ILE A 20 -7.64 3.21 -25.45
C ILE A 20 -6.60 2.11 -25.63
N VAL A 21 -5.51 2.19 -24.87
CA VAL A 21 -4.59 1.06 -24.73
C VAL A 21 -5.16 0.21 -23.61
N GLU A 22 -6.02 -0.74 -23.96
CA GLU A 22 -6.33 -1.88 -23.10
C GLU A 22 -5.05 -2.72 -22.99
N TYR A 23 -4.40 -2.67 -21.84
CA TYR A 23 -3.28 -3.54 -21.57
C TYR A 23 -3.81 -4.86 -21.02
N HIS A 24 -3.77 -5.89 -21.88
CA HIS A 24 -4.04 -7.27 -21.49
C HIS A 24 -2.92 -7.81 -20.62
N ASP A 25 -3.31 -8.24 -19.42
CA ASP A 25 -2.50 -8.99 -18.49
C ASP A 25 -2.17 -10.38 -19.08
N ARG A 26 -0.88 -10.66 -19.31
CA ARG A 26 -0.38 -11.99 -19.69
C ARG A 26 0.90 -12.30 -18.93
N GLY A 27 0.75 -12.63 -17.65
CA GLY A 27 1.75 -13.34 -16.86
C GLY A 27 1.39 -14.82 -16.73
N ASN A 28 1.69 -15.60 -17.77
CA ASN A 28 1.48 -17.05 -17.82
C ASN A 28 2.68 -17.75 -17.13
N TYR A 29 2.56 -18.13 -15.85
CA TYR A 29 3.55 -18.97 -15.20
C TYR A 29 3.22 -20.45 -15.47
N ASN A 30 3.89 -21.03 -16.47
CA ASN A 30 3.81 -22.45 -16.78
C ASN A 30 4.58 -23.26 -15.73
N PHE A 31 3.84 -24.06 -14.94
CA PHE A 31 4.41 -25.10 -14.10
C PHE A 31 4.72 -26.32 -14.97
N THR A 32 5.99 -26.56 -15.29
CA THR A 32 6.41 -27.79 -15.96
C THR A 32 6.25 -28.98 -15.02
N LYS A 33 5.23 -29.79 -15.28
CA LYS A 33 5.00 -31.09 -14.65
C LYS A 33 5.87 -32.14 -15.37
N THR A 34 6.98 -32.52 -14.76
CA THR A 34 7.77 -33.67 -15.24
C THR A 34 7.14 -34.96 -14.72
N THR A 35 6.66 -35.79 -15.65
CA THR A 35 6.24 -37.18 -15.41
C THR A 35 7.09 -38.07 -16.29
N VAL A 36 7.82 -39.02 -15.70
CA VAL A 36 8.31 -40.22 -16.40
C VAL A 36 8.30 -41.41 -15.43
N GLY A 37 7.47 -42.42 -15.74
CA GLY A 37 7.87 -43.83 -15.90
C GLY A 37 8.02 -44.75 -14.67
N PRO A 38 7.39 -45.95 -14.66
CA PRO A 38 7.45 -46.91 -13.55
C PRO A 38 8.50 -48.04 -13.73
N ALA A 39 8.64 -48.83 -12.64
CA ALA A 39 9.10 -50.22 -12.50
C ALA A 39 10.52 -50.47 -11.94
N SER A 40 10.61 -51.00 -10.71
CA SER A 40 10.84 -52.44 -10.45
C SER A 40 10.96 -52.74 -8.95
N THR A 41 10.51 -53.93 -8.59
CA THR A 41 10.48 -54.56 -7.26
C THR A 41 11.86 -55.03 -6.81
N ASP A 42 12.18 -54.90 -5.52
CA ASP A 42 12.64 -56.02 -4.67
C ASP A 42 12.71 -55.64 -3.18
N ALA A 43 12.44 -56.63 -2.33
CA ALA A 43 12.27 -56.54 -0.88
C ALA A 43 13.60 -56.47 -0.11
N ASN A 44 13.64 -55.75 1.02
CA ASN A 44 13.61 -56.32 2.39
C ASN A 44 14.14 -55.32 3.46
N THR A 45 13.42 -55.28 4.59
CA THR A 45 13.84 -54.92 5.96
C THR A 45 14.44 -53.53 6.29
N SER A 46 13.64 -52.69 6.96
CA SER A 46 13.80 -52.27 8.37
C SER A 46 13.06 -50.95 8.63
N HIS A 47 12.16 -50.95 9.61
CA HIS A 47 11.48 -49.75 10.08
C HIS A 47 12.42 -48.87 10.91
N PRO A 48 12.53 -47.56 10.62
CA PRO A 48 12.73 -46.56 11.65
C PRO A 48 11.44 -45.78 11.87
N LYS A 49 11.18 -45.54 13.16
CA LYS A 49 10.03 -44.84 13.71
C LYS A 49 9.80 -43.48 13.04
N TYR A 50 8.52 -43.16 12.87
CA TYR A 50 7.99 -41.83 12.60
C TYR A 50 8.80 -40.71 13.28
N LEU A 51 9.35 -39.79 12.49
CA LEU A 51 9.42 -38.39 12.88
C LEU A 51 8.34 -37.65 12.07
N LYS A 52 7.17 -37.44 12.68
CA LYS A 52 6.24 -36.43 12.22
C LYS A 52 6.94 -35.09 12.42
N THR A 53 7.44 -34.49 11.34
CA THR A 53 7.78 -33.08 11.29
C THR A 53 6.50 -32.32 11.60
N GLY A 54 6.38 -31.83 12.83
CA GLY A 54 5.27 -30.97 13.21
C GLY A 54 5.39 -29.66 12.44
N THR A 55 4.53 -29.47 11.45
CA THR A 55 4.24 -28.12 10.95
C THR A 55 3.68 -27.36 12.14
N SER A 56 4.50 -26.49 12.74
CA SER A 56 4.00 -25.51 13.70
C SER A 56 2.95 -24.69 12.97
N VAL A 57 1.68 -24.91 13.29
CA VAL A 57 0.60 -24.00 12.88
C VAL A 57 0.86 -22.73 13.65
N GLU A 58 1.56 -21.77 13.04
CA GLU A 58 1.71 -20.44 13.61
C GLU A 58 0.30 -19.87 13.75
N THR A 59 -0.14 -19.69 14.99
CA THR A 59 -1.47 -19.16 15.28
C THR A 59 -1.55 -17.75 14.72
N LEU A 60 -2.40 -17.57 13.70
CA LEU A 60 -2.59 -16.28 13.05
C LEU A 60 -3.09 -15.23 14.05
N LYS A 61 -2.51 -14.03 13.98
CA LYS A 61 -2.94 -12.89 14.79
C LYS A 61 -4.35 -12.46 14.36
N ARG A 62 -5.16 -12.00 15.32
CA ARG A 62 -6.59 -11.72 15.13
C ARG A 62 -6.95 -10.27 15.36
N ASN A 63 -8.04 -9.83 14.72
CA ASN A 63 -8.66 -8.50 14.92
C ASN A 63 -7.71 -7.34 14.62
N ILE A 64 -6.85 -7.50 13.61
CA ILE A 64 -5.93 -6.45 13.16
C ILE A 64 -6.66 -5.56 12.15
N ARG A 65 -6.76 -4.26 12.46
CA ARG A 65 -7.53 -3.30 11.67
C ARG A 65 -6.63 -2.13 11.34
N CYS A 66 -6.01 -2.16 10.15
CA CYS A 66 -5.01 -1.18 9.77
C CYS A 66 -5.57 -0.10 8.85
N LEU A 67 -5.26 1.15 9.13
CA LEU A 67 -5.44 2.25 8.18
C LEU A 67 -4.11 2.51 7.47
N PHE A 68 -4.11 2.43 6.15
CA PHE A 68 -2.98 2.77 5.30
C PHE A 68 -3.14 4.21 4.84
N VAL A 69 -2.06 4.99 4.93
CA VAL A 69 -2.01 6.38 4.43
C VAL A 69 -0.88 6.46 3.41
N GLY A 70 -1.23 6.50 2.12
CA GLY A 70 -0.28 6.55 1.01
C GLY A 70 0.20 7.95 0.67
N ASP A 71 1.42 8.05 0.17
CA ASP A 71 2.05 9.29 -0.28
C ASP A 71 1.72 9.55 -1.76
N LEU A 72 1.10 10.68 -2.07
CA LEU A 72 1.01 11.20 -3.44
C LEU A 72 1.58 12.61 -3.52
N PHE A 73 2.58 12.93 -2.71
CA PHE A 73 3.27 14.22 -2.63
C PHE A 73 4.74 14.13 -3.04
N SER A 74 5.48 13.16 -2.49
CA SER A 74 6.95 13.16 -2.48
C SER A 74 7.62 13.03 -3.85
N PHE A 75 6.95 12.43 -4.83
CA PHE A 75 7.45 12.33 -6.20
C PHE A 75 6.92 13.43 -7.13
N GLY A 76 6.26 14.46 -6.58
CA GLY A 76 5.69 15.54 -7.38
C GLY A 76 4.64 15.00 -8.36
N LYS A 77 4.83 15.29 -9.65
CA LYS A 77 3.95 14.82 -10.73
C LYS A 77 4.41 13.50 -11.40
N ASP A 78 5.42 12.83 -10.86
CA ASP A 78 5.95 11.58 -11.43
C ASP A 78 5.03 10.38 -11.12
N ALA A 79 4.05 10.16 -12.00
CA ALA A 79 3.08 9.07 -11.89
C ALA A 79 3.73 7.68 -11.89
N TYR A 80 4.88 7.51 -12.56
CA TYR A 80 5.55 6.20 -12.66
C TYR A 80 6.09 5.76 -11.30
N ARG A 81 6.62 6.70 -10.51
CA ARG A 81 7.12 6.39 -9.17
C ARG A 81 6.00 6.02 -8.21
N TYR A 82 4.85 6.68 -8.29
CA TYR A 82 3.67 6.29 -7.51
C TYR A 82 3.06 4.95 -7.94
N ASP A 83 3.22 4.54 -9.20
CA ASP A 83 2.80 3.21 -9.62
C ASP A 83 3.59 2.10 -8.92
N ARG A 84 4.88 2.34 -8.62
CA ARG A 84 5.68 1.39 -7.83
C ARG A 84 5.28 1.35 -6.37
N GLU A 85 5.07 2.50 -5.74
CA GLU A 85 4.54 2.56 -4.36
C GLU A 85 3.16 1.90 -4.24
N LYS A 86 2.29 2.09 -5.23
CA LYS A 86 0.97 1.43 -5.32
C LYS A 86 1.08 -0.10 -5.34
N VAL A 87 2.06 -0.65 -6.06
CA VAL A 87 2.32 -2.10 -6.04
C VAL A 87 2.77 -2.51 -4.64
N PHE A 88 3.72 -1.79 -4.05
CA PHE A 88 4.20 -2.08 -2.70
C PHE A 88 3.07 -2.09 -1.65
N ILE A 89 2.21 -1.07 -1.64
CA ILE A 89 1.04 -0.98 -0.76
C ILE A 89 0.12 -2.20 -0.91
N LYS A 90 -0.09 -2.68 -2.14
CA LYS A 90 -0.91 -3.89 -2.40
C LYS A 90 -0.26 -5.14 -1.85
N GLU A 91 1.06 -5.30 -2.04
CA GLU A 91 1.80 -6.45 -1.52
C GLU A 91 1.79 -6.48 0.02
N VAL A 92 1.96 -5.33 0.68
CA VAL A 92 1.83 -5.22 2.15
C VAL A 92 0.42 -5.60 2.60
N GLY A 93 -0.62 -5.12 1.91
CA GLY A 93 -2.00 -5.52 2.20
C GLY A 93 -2.22 -7.02 2.03
N ALA A 94 -1.77 -7.59 0.91
CA ALA A 94 -1.90 -9.01 0.60
C ALA A 94 -1.20 -9.89 1.63
N ASP A 95 0.03 -9.55 2.02
CA ASP A 95 0.77 -10.29 3.05
C ASP A 95 0.12 -10.17 4.43
N LEU A 96 -0.40 -9.00 4.79
CA LEU A 96 -1.15 -8.81 6.03
C LEU A 96 -2.40 -9.69 6.08
N TYR A 97 -3.22 -9.71 5.03
CA TYR A 97 -4.41 -10.59 4.96
C TYR A 97 -4.04 -12.07 5.02
N ARG A 98 -2.91 -12.46 4.43
CA ARG A 98 -2.42 -13.85 4.45
C ARG A 98 -1.96 -14.31 5.83
N LYS A 99 -1.37 -13.41 6.63
CA LYS A 99 -0.78 -13.69 7.95
C LYS A 99 -1.73 -13.44 9.13
N THR A 100 -2.98 -13.08 8.88
CA THR A 100 -3.92 -12.70 9.94
C THR A 100 -5.31 -13.28 9.72
N GLU A 101 -6.06 -13.38 10.81
CA GLU A 101 -7.48 -13.77 10.77
C GLU A 101 -8.37 -12.59 11.13
N ASN A 102 -9.49 -12.44 10.41
CA ASN A 102 -10.47 -11.38 10.60
C ASN A 102 -9.86 -9.97 10.57
N SER A 103 -8.83 -9.76 9.74
CA SER A 103 -8.25 -8.44 9.55
C SER A 103 -9.11 -7.57 8.68
N THR A 104 -9.06 -6.26 8.90
CA THR A 104 -9.60 -5.29 7.95
C THR A 104 -8.59 -4.20 7.62
N VAL A 105 -8.62 -3.71 6.39
CA VAL A 105 -7.69 -2.69 5.92
C VAL A 105 -8.42 -1.58 5.18
N GLY A 106 -8.17 -0.33 5.59
CA GLY A 106 -8.64 0.87 4.91
C GLY A 106 -7.47 1.59 4.28
N ILE A 107 -7.72 2.41 3.27
CA ILE A 107 -6.69 3.25 2.65
C ILE A 107 -7.21 4.65 2.33
N THR A 108 -6.37 5.64 2.60
CA THR A 108 -6.48 7.02 2.14
C THR A 108 -5.10 7.51 1.67
N THR A 109 -5.04 8.69 1.09
CA THR A 109 -3.81 9.28 0.52
C THR A 109 -3.79 10.78 0.74
N TYR A 110 -2.61 11.36 0.93
CA TYR A 110 -2.38 12.81 0.92
C TYR A 110 -1.59 13.21 -0.34
N GLY A 111 -1.38 14.50 -0.58
CA GLY A 111 -0.63 15.00 -1.73
C GLY A 111 -1.51 15.54 -2.85
N PHE A 112 -1.17 15.25 -4.11
CA PHE A 112 -1.88 15.68 -5.31
C PHE A 112 -3.18 14.88 -5.51
N VAL A 113 -4.12 15.07 -4.58
CA VAL A 113 -5.42 14.38 -4.47
C VAL A 113 -6.56 15.40 -4.38
N PRO A 114 -7.80 15.02 -4.74
CA PRO A 114 -8.90 15.99 -4.82
C PRO A 114 -9.49 16.39 -3.47
N VAL A 115 -9.28 15.58 -2.42
CA VAL A 115 -9.80 15.86 -1.08
C VAL A 115 -8.64 16.31 -0.21
N GLN A 116 -8.63 17.59 0.15
CA GLN A 116 -7.65 18.22 1.01
C GLN A 116 -8.37 19.09 2.05
N PRO A 117 -7.91 19.14 3.33
CA PRO A 117 -6.81 18.37 3.88
C PRO A 117 -7.13 16.85 3.99
N LEU A 118 -6.15 16.06 4.39
CA LEU A 118 -6.28 14.60 4.52
C LEU A 118 -7.49 14.22 5.40
N ASN A 119 -8.41 13.42 4.85
CA ASN A 119 -9.57 12.94 5.58
C ASN A 119 -9.51 11.42 5.80
N LEU A 120 -9.45 11.00 7.08
CA LEU A 120 -9.37 9.58 7.45
C LEU A 120 -10.76 8.90 7.52
N ILE A 121 -11.85 9.66 7.64
CA ILE A 121 -13.19 9.11 7.90
C ILE A 121 -13.67 8.15 6.81
N PRO A 122 -13.60 8.48 5.51
CA PRO A 122 -14.06 7.57 4.46
C PRO A 122 -13.30 6.23 4.47
N ALA A 123 -11.99 6.28 4.70
CA ALA A 123 -11.17 5.07 4.75
C ALA A 123 -11.46 4.21 5.98
N LEU A 124 -11.68 4.84 7.14
CA LEU A 124 -12.07 4.15 8.38
C LEU A 124 -13.48 3.54 8.31
N ASN A 125 -14.40 4.16 7.58
CA ASN A 125 -15.74 3.61 7.35
C ASN A 125 -15.74 2.51 6.27
N GLY A 126 -14.82 2.60 5.31
CA GLY A 126 -14.73 1.72 4.14
C GLY A 126 -13.68 0.64 4.23
N MET A 127 -13.28 0.22 5.44
CA MET A 127 -12.30 -0.84 5.67
C MET A 127 -12.73 -2.14 4.97
N LYS A 128 -11.83 -2.78 4.25
CA LYS A 128 -12.09 -4.00 3.47
C LYS A 128 -11.76 -5.23 4.28
N GLN A 129 -12.51 -6.31 4.05
CA GLN A 129 -12.36 -7.58 4.77
C GLN A 129 -11.46 -8.57 4.03
N ASP A 130 -11.19 -8.32 2.76
CA ASP A 130 -10.36 -9.17 1.91
C ASP A 130 -9.40 -8.35 1.04
N ASN A 131 -8.38 -9.04 0.55
CA ASN A 131 -7.33 -8.44 -0.27
C ASN A 131 -7.82 -7.98 -1.65
N GLU A 132 -8.80 -8.67 -2.25
CA GLU A 132 -9.25 -8.35 -3.61
C GLU A 132 -9.91 -6.97 -3.63
N ASP A 133 -10.82 -6.73 -2.70
CA ASP A 133 -11.51 -5.45 -2.55
C ASP A 133 -10.57 -4.35 -2.05
N PHE A 134 -9.63 -4.68 -1.17
CA PHE A 134 -8.58 -3.75 -0.77
C PHE A 134 -7.74 -3.31 -1.98
N ALA A 135 -7.25 -4.25 -2.79
CA ALA A 135 -6.42 -3.95 -3.96
C ALA A 135 -7.16 -3.10 -5.01
N LYS A 136 -8.47 -3.30 -5.20
CA LYS A 136 -9.33 -2.44 -6.02
C LYS A 136 -9.38 -1.01 -5.44
N HIS A 137 -9.57 -0.88 -4.13
CA HIS A 137 -9.58 0.41 -3.44
C HIS A 137 -8.24 1.13 -3.51
N VAL A 138 -7.11 0.42 -3.37
CA VAL A 138 -5.77 1.01 -3.56
C VAL A 138 -5.68 1.64 -4.94
N LYS A 139 -6.09 0.95 -6.01
CA LYS A 139 -6.07 1.50 -7.39
C LYS A 139 -6.93 2.76 -7.56
N LEU A 140 -7.99 2.92 -6.77
CA LEU A 140 -8.86 4.10 -6.84
C LEU A 140 -8.29 5.27 -6.04
N GLN A 141 -7.78 5.02 -4.84
CA GLN A 141 -7.27 6.06 -3.93
C GLN A 141 -5.90 6.59 -4.36
N THR A 142 -5.01 5.73 -4.87
CA THR A 142 -3.65 6.10 -5.29
C THR A 142 -3.57 6.65 -6.73
N ARG A 143 -4.61 7.37 -7.16
CA ARG A 143 -4.63 8.04 -8.48
C ARG A 143 -4.11 9.45 -8.33
N LEU A 144 -2.88 9.67 -8.80
CA LEU A 144 -2.33 11.00 -8.94
C LEU A 144 -3.27 11.87 -9.78
N ARG A 145 -3.58 13.06 -9.28
CA ARG A 145 -4.41 14.04 -9.98
C ARG A 145 -3.57 15.23 -10.39
N ASP A 146 -3.97 15.87 -11.48
CA ASP A 146 -3.42 17.17 -11.85
C ASP A 146 -4.12 18.22 -10.97
N ALA A 147 -3.60 18.38 -9.75
CA ALA A 147 -4.05 19.36 -8.79
C ALA A 147 -3.03 20.51 -8.73
N GLU A 148 -3.51 21.74 -8.61
CA GLU A 148 -2.66 22.93 -8.46
C GLU A 148 -2.00 22.97 -7.08
N THR A 149 -2.69 22.45 -6.06
CA THR A 149 -2.21 22.35 -4.68
C THR A 149 -2.13 20.89 -4.24
N ALA A 150 -1.24 20.63 -3.28
CA ALA A 150 -1.07 19.31 -2.69
C ALA A 150 -0.82 19.42 -1.19
N SER A 151 -1.44 18.53 -0.41
CA SER A 151 -1.13 18.43 1.01
C SER A 151 0.26 17.82 1.19
N THR A 152 1.11 18.48 1.96
CA THR A 152 2.47 18.02 2.28
C THR A 152 2.44 16.85 3.26
N THR A 153 3.56 16.12 3.36
CA THR A 153 3.75 15.08 4.40
C THR A 153 3.60 15.64 5.81
N ARG A 154 4.04 16.89 6.06
CA ARG A 154 3.84 17.58 7.35
C ARG A 154 2.36 17.75 7.66
N GLU A 155 1.59 18.26 6.71
CA GLU A 155 0.15 18.46 6.88
C GLU A 155 -0.56 17.13 7.11
N ALA A 156 -0.20 16.07 6.37
CA ALA A 156 -0.73 14.73 6.59
C ALA A 156 -0.46 14.22 8.02
N ILE A 157 0.76 14.39 8.53
CA ILE A 157 1.09 14.00 9.91
C ILE A 157 0.27 14.81 10.93
N ASN A 158 0.11 16.13 10.72
CA ASN A 158 -0.69 16.98 11.60
C ASN A 158 -2.16 16.52 11.64
N GLU A 159 -2.76 16.26 10.48
CA GLU A 159 -4.13 15.74 10.39
C GLU A 159 -4.30 14.40 11.11
N ILE A 160 -3.33 13.50 10.97
CA ILE A 160 -3.33 12.21 11.68
C ILE A 160 -3.20 12.40 13.20
N ASN A 161 -2.34 13.31 13.63
CA ASN A 161 -2.12 13.61 15.04
C ASN A 161 -3.37 14.18 15.72
N ASP A 162 -4.10 15.04 15.00
CA ASP A 162 -5.30 15.70 15.51
C ASP A 162 -6.58 14.84 15.39
N PHE A 163 -6.50 13.70 14.67
CA PHE A 163 -7.65 12.86 14.41
C PHE A 163 -8.10 12.03 15.63
N LYS A 164 -9.07 12.56 16.38
CA LYS A 164 -9.66 11.94 17.59
C LYS A 164 -10.79 10.94 17.32
N HIS A 165 -11.11 10.67 16.06
CA HIS A 165 -12.33 9.94 15.72
C HIS A 165 -12.12 8.48 15.36
N VAL A 166 -10.97 7.85 15.62
CA VAL A 166 -10.74 6.43 15.29
C VAL A 166 -11.85 5.54 15.86
N ARG A 167 -12.24 5.76 17.13
CA ARG A 167 -13.42 5.13 17.76
C ARG A 167 -13.41 3.59 17.62
N GLY A 168 -12.24 2.99 17.78
CA GLY A 168 -12.04 1.54 17.67
C GLY A 168 -12.18 0.95 16.26
N ARG A 169 -12.36 1.76 15.21
CA ARG A 169 -12.46 1.27 13.81
C ARG A 169 -11.13 0.74 13.27
N ALA A 170 -10.02 1.29 13.76
CA ALA A 170 -8.67 0.84 13.46
C ALA A 170 -7.87 0.74 14.76
N ASN A 171 -6.83 -0.10 14.76
CA ASN A 171 -5.88 -0.25 15.86
C ASN A 171 -4.41 -0.20 15.39
N CYS A 172 -4.14 -0.21 14.08
CA CYS A 172 -2.82 0.03 13.51
C CYS A 172 -2.87 1.11 12.42
N LEU A 173 -1.84 1.95 12.37
CA LEU A 173 -1.62 2.92 11.30
C LEU A 173 -0.38 2.51 10.53
N ILE A 174 -0.47 2.43 9.19
CA ILE A 174 0.68 2.32 8.31
C ILE A 174 0.78 3.59 7.48
N PHE A 175 1.81 4.38 7.74
CA PHE A 175 2.05 5.66 7.08
C PHE A 175 3.19 5.51 6.08
N PHE A 176 2.91 5.69 4.79
CA PHE A 176 3.91 5.64 3.74
C PHE A 176 4.40 7.06 3.43
N SER A 177 5.72 7.21 3.29
CA SER A 177 6.29 8.42 2.70
C SER A 177 7.60 8.14 1.98
N ALA A 178 7.79 8.80 0.85
CA ALA A 178 9.05 8.87 0.13
C ALA A 178 9.72 10.26 0.25
N GLN A 179 9.37 11.02 1.30
CA GLN A 179 9.92 12.35 1.50
C GLN A 179 11.42 12.24 1.81
N ASN A 180 12.26 12.79 0.93
CA ASN A 180 13.71 12.70 1.07
C ASN A 180 14.23 13.41 2.35
N ASN A 181 13.84 14.67 2.58
CA ASN A 181 14.24 15.39 3.80
C ASN A 181 13.19 15.24 4.92
N THR A 182 13.50 14.43 5.92
CA THR A 182 12.62 14.16 7.07
C THR A 182 12.96 14.96 8.33
N LYS A 183 14.02 15.76 8.31
CA LYS A 183 14.57 16.46 9.50
C LYS A 183 13.55 17.36 10.19
N ASP A 184 12.74 18.04 9.40
CA ASP A 184 11.79 19.01 9.92
C ASP A 184 10.41 18.40 10.18
N LEU A 185 10.15 17.16 9.75
CA LEU A 185 8.82 16.55 9.89
C LEU A 185 8.41 16.49 11.37
N PRO A 186 7.14 16.80 11.68
CA PRO A 186 6.66 16.68 13.04
C PRO A 186 6.60 15.20 13.43
N PRO A 187 6.68 14.87 14.73
CA PRO A 187 6.46 13.50 15.18
C PRO A 187 5.06 13.01 14.79
N LEU A 188 4.97 11.80 14.23
CA LEU A 188 3.74 11.06 14.01
C LEU A 188 3.29 10.42 15.32
N LYS A 189 2.44 11.15 16.05
CA LYS A 189 1.97 10.83 17.39
C LYS A 189 0.44 10.93 17.46
N PRO A 190 -0.29 10.06 16.75
CA PRO A 190 -1.74 10.06 16.82
C PRO A 190 -2.25 9.57 18.18
N PRO A 191 -3.55 9.77 18.49
CA PRO A 191 -4.14 9.43 19.78
C PRO A 191 -3.94 7.96 20.20
N LYS A 192 -4.17 7.66 21.48
CA LYS A 192 -3.88 6.33 22.07
C LYS A 192 -4.69 5.17 21.48
N ASP A 193 -5.76 5.44 20.73
CA ASP A 193 -6.56 4.44 20.02
C ASP A 193 -5.73 3.60 19.03
N TRP A 194 -4.63 4.16 18.52
CA TRP A 194 -3.68 3.43 17.68
C TRP A 194 -2.71 2.62 18.55
N LYS A 195 -2.87 1.29 18.54
CA LYS A 195 -2.00 0.32 19.23
C LYS A 195 -0.61 0.25 18.61
N ARG A 196 -0.53 0.33 17.27
CA ARG A 196 0.72 0.24 16.51
C ARG A 196 0.77 1.30 15.42
N ILE A 197 1.92 1.92 15.24
CA ILE A 197 2.22 2.84 14.15
C ILE A 197 3.44 2.30 13.42
N VAL A 198 3.31 2.05 12.12
CA VAL A 198 4.44 1.69 11.26
C VAL A 198 4.62 2.81 10.24
N ALA A 199 5.74 3.52 10.31
CA ALA A 199 6.12 4.52 9.34
C ALA A 199 7.04 3.87 8.30
N VAL A 200 6.52 3.69 7.09
CA VAL A 200 7.26 3.08 5.98
C VAL A 200 7.90 4.18 5.14
N GLY A 201 9.23 4.26 5.22
CA GLY A 201 10.03 5.14 4.39
C GLY A 201 10.31 4.47 3.06
N PHE A 202 9.49 4.75 2.04
CA PHE A 202 9.67 4.21 0.70
C PHE A 202 10.78 4.97 -0.03
N ASP A 203 11.42 4.35 -1.04
CA ASP A 203 12.58 4.93 -1.75
C ASP A 203 13.75 5.26 -0.80
N ASP A 204 14.03 4.35 0.13
CA ASP A 204 15.10 4.45 1.13
C ASP A 204 14.98 5.67 2.08
N THR A 205 13.78 6.28 2.15
CA THR A 205 13.49 7.35 3.11
C THR A 205 13.66 6.85 4.54
N ASN A 206 14.24 7.69 5.40
CA ASN A 206 14.42 7.41 6.83
C ASN A 206 13.38 8.19 7.67
N LEU A 207 12.44 7.47 8.28
CA LEU A 207 11.40 8.01 9.16
C LEU A 207 11.65 7.71 10.66
N THR A 208 12.84 7.25 11.06
CA THR A 208 13.13 6.86 12.46
C THR A 208 12.87 8.01 13.44
N ASN A 209 13.17 9.25 13.06
CA ASN A 209 12.93 10.43 13.91
C ASN A 209 11.48 10.91 13.90
N VAL A 210 10.62 10.34 13.05
CA VAL A 210 9.21 10.70 12.91
C VAL A 210 8.34 9.88 13.88
N VAL A 211 8.79 8.72 14.34
CA VAL A 211 7.99 7.83 15.20
C VAL A 211 8.67 7.57 16.55
N GLU A 212 7.87 7.33 17.59
CA GLU A 212 8.36 7.08 18.95
C GLU A 212 8.12 5.61 19.37
N PRO A 213 9.19 4.83 19.68
CA PRO A 213 9.06 3.51 20.28
C PRO A 213 8.39 3.53 21.67
N PRO A 214 7.81 2.40 22.13
CA PRO A 214 7.66 1.12 21.41
C PRO A 214 6.44 1.10 20.47
N ARG A 215 5.59 2.12 20.53
CA ARG A 215 4.33 2.18 19.78
C ARG A 215 4.54 2.40 18.29
N GLY A 216 5.53 3.24 17.95
CA GLY A 216 5.94 3.55 16.59
C GLY A 216 7.22 2.82 16.20
N VAL A 217 7.25 2.28 14.99
CA VAL A 217 8.45 1.71 14.34
C VAL A 217 8.56 2.25 12.93
N ALA A 218 9.78 2.59 12.53
CA ALA A 218 10.09 2.99 11.17
C ALA A 218 10.74 1.82 10.43
N VAL A 219 10.28 1.57 9.20
CA VAL A 219 10.85 0.57 8.29
C VAL A 219 11.22 1.29 7.00
N SER A 220 12.51 1.25 6.62
CA SER A 220 12.98 1.85 5.37
C SER A 220 13.01 0.80 4.28
N VAL A 221 12.43 1.12 3.13
CA VAL A 221 12.21 0.17 2.02
C VAL A 221 12.75 0.78 0.73
N PRO A 222 13.60 0.06 -0.02
CA PRO A 222 14.12 0.56 -1.29
C PRO A 222 13.02 0.65 -2.35
N TYR A 223 13.18 1.54 -3.32
CA TYR A 223 12.24 1.68 -4.45
C TYR A 223 12.02 0.38 -5.21
N TRP A 224 13.11 -0.39 -5.38
CA TRP A 224 13.09 -1.74 -5.93
C TRP A 224 12.99 -2.78 -4.81
N PHE A 225 11.91 -2.68 -4.03
CA PHE A 225 11.62 -3.59 -2.94
C PHE A 225 11.53 -5.04 -3.39
N LYS A 226 11.84 -5.94 -2.45
CA LYS A 226 11.69 -7.38 -2.58
C LYS A 226 10.62 -7.88 -1.61
N LYS A 227 10.32 -9.18 -1.70
CA LYS A 227 9.35 -9.84 -0.82
C LYS A 227 9.71 -9.69 0.65
N GLU A 228 11.00 -9.76 0.98
CA GLU A 228 11.49 -9.63 2.35
C GLU A 228 11.18 -8.25 2.94
N ASN A 229 11.21 -7.19 2.13
CA ASN A 229 10.84 -5.84 2.60
C ASN A 229 9.34 -5.72 2.90
N VAL A 230 8.50 -6.44 2.16
CA VAL A 230 7.05 -6.51 2.43
C VAL A 230 6.83 -7.25 3.75
N GLU A 231 7.52 -8.37 3.94
CA GLU A 231 7.44 -9.19 5.15
C GLU A 231 7.89 -8.41 6.39
N GLU A 232 8.96 -7.64 6.31
CA GLU A 232 9.47 -6.78 7.39
C GLU A 232 8.42 -5.74 7.85
N VAL A 233 7.72 -5.08 6.91
CA VAL A 233 6.65 -4.13 7.26
C VAL A 233 5.49 -4.83 7.95
N VAL A 234 5.07 -5.99 7.45
CA VAL A 234 3.96 -6.74 8.04
C VAL A 234 4.35 -7.28 9.41
N GLU A 235 5.55 -7.84 9.58
CA GLU A 235 6.06 -8.29 10.88
C GLU A 235 6.11 -7.15 11.88
N ALA A 236 6.59 -5.97 11.48
CA ALA A 236 6.54 -4.78 12.32
C ALA A 236 5.10 -4.43 12.74
N VAL A 237 4.07 -4.67 11.93
CA VAL A 237 2.67 -4.53 12.39
C VAL A 237 2.33 -5.60 13.43
N LEU A 238 2.63 -6.87 13.14
CA LEU A 238 2.20 -8.03 13.91
C LEU A 238 2.88 -8.14 15.29
N GLU A 239 4.09 -7.63 15.46
CA GLU A 239 4.81 -7.61 16.75
C GLU A 239 4.00 -6.99 17.90
N ALA A 240 3.08 -6.08 17.58
CA ALA A 240 2.25 -5.42 18.57
C ALA A 240 0.98 -6.21 18.96
N PHE A 241 0.71 -7.37 18.37
CA PHE A 241 -0.54 -8.15 18.53
C PHE A 241 -0.28 -9.58 18.97
#